data_AF-A0A6J7LFY9-F1
#
_entry.id   AF-A0A6J7LFY9-F1
#
_cell.length_a   1.000
_cell.length_b   1.000
_cell.length_c   1.000
_cell.angle_alpha   90.00
_cell.angle_beta   90.00
_cell.angle_gamma   90.00
#
_symmetry.space_group_name_H-M   'P 1'
#
loop_
_entity.id
_entity.type
_entity.pdbx_description
1 polymer ?
#
loop_
_entity_poly.entity_id
_entity_poly.type
_entity_poly.pdbx_seq_one_letter_code
_entity_poly.pdbx_strand_id
1 'polypeptide(L)'
;MLPVVALTLVPTSRDLVVGCAAEWYFPKLGAVELMANLVLFVPPALLFGVALRRPLLVLVGASAASALIEVLQAFATTLGRSCSTNDWLYNTLGAVLGAAVAVAALRASRAIGVQRASGGH
;
A
#
# COMPACT_ATOMS: atom_id res chain seq x y z
N MET A 1 -17.67 21.03 -17.94
CA MET A 1 -16.86 19.82 -17.73
C MET A 1 -15.66 19.72 -18.69
N LEU A 2 -15.80 20.06 -19.99
CA LEU A 2 -14.65 20.16 -20.92
C LEU A 2 -13.42 20.95 -20.42
N PRO A 3 -13.55 22.13 -19.80
CA PRO A 3 -12.38 22.89 -19.36
C PRO A 3 -11.62 22.23 -18.21
N VAL A 4 -12.30 21.44 -17.38
CA VAL A 4 -11.66 20.69 -16.27
C VAL A 4 -10.86 19.53 -16.83
N VAL A 5 -11.42 18.78 -17.80
CA VAL A 5 -10.72 17.69 -18.49
C VAL A 5 -9.48 18.22 -19.23
N ALA A 6 -9.61 19.35 -19.92
CA ALA A 6 -8.48 20.03 -20.57
C ALA A 6 -7.43 20.46 -19.54
N LEU A 7 -7.81 21.06 -18.41
CA LEU A 7 -6.88 21.45 -17.34
C LEU A 7 -6.17 20.25 -16.70
N THR A 8 -6.84 19.09 -16.57
CA THR A 8 -6.21 17.87 -16.03
C THR A 8 -5.27 17.19 -17.01
N LEU A 9 -5.47 17.41 -18.31
CA LEU A 9 -4.66 16.82 -19.38
C LEU A 9 -3.55 17.74 -19.88
N VAL A 10 -3.55 19.03 -19.50
CA VAL A 10 -2.42 19.93 -19.79
C VAL A 10 -1.20 19.36 -19.07
N PRO A 11 -0.20 18.85 -19.82
CA PRO A 11 0.99 18.29 -19.21
C PRO A 11 1.73 19.45 -18.56
N THR A 12 1.75 19.48 -17.23
CA THR A 12 2.64 20.38 -16.51
C THR A 12 4.04 19.83 -16.75
N SER A 13 4.83 20.53 -17.57
CA SER A 13 6.24 20.21 -17.81
C SER A 13 6.98 20.25 -16.46
N ARG A 14 7.07 19.10 -15.80
CA ARG A 14 7.92 18.89 -14.63
C ARG A 14 9.22 18.31 -15.14
N ASP A 15 10.35 18.88 -14.73
CA ASP A 15 11.66 18.26 -14.92
C ASP A 15 11.72 16.97 -14.09
N LEU A 16 11.27 15.87 -14.69
CA LEU A 16 11.28 14.56 -14.07
C LEU A 16 12.64 13.93 -14.34
N VAL A 17 13.49 13.93 -13.31
CA VAL A 17 14.80 13.29 -13.37
C VAL A 17 14.62 11.78 -13.57
N VAL A 18 15.38 11.21 -14.50
CA VAL A 18 15.45 9.75 -14.68
C VAL A 18 16.16 9.15 -13.46
N GLY A 19 15.38 8.57 -12.56
CA GLY A 19 15.87 7.98 -11.31
C GLY A 19 14.81 8.00 -10.21
N CYS A 20 15.05 7.23 -9.15
CA CYS A 20 14.20 7.25 -7.96
C CYS A 20 14.65 8.39 -7.04
N ALA A 21 13.72 9.26 -6.65
CA ALA A 21 13.95 10.20 -5.57
C ALA A 21 14.13 9.42 -4.26
N ALA A 22 15.36 9.39 -3.76
CA ALA A 22 15.71 8.77 -2.49
C ALA A 22 15.42 9.73 -1.33
N GLU A 23 14.15 10.06 -1.16
CA GLU A 23 13.67 10.96 -0.12
C GLU A 23 13.03 10.15 1.00
N TRP A 24 13.45 10.38 2.24
CA TRP A 24 12.90 9.75 3.43
C TRP A 24 12.31 10.85 4.33
N TYR A 25 11.00 11.06 4.23
CA TYR A 25 10.30 12.07 5.03
C TYR A 25 9.31 11.37 5.96
N PHE A 26 9.24 11.80 7.22
CA PHE A 26 8.20 11.33 8.12
C PHE A 26 6.84 11.89 7.71
N PRO A 27 5.74 11.10 7.84
CA PRO A 27 4.41 11.55 7.44
C PRO A 27 4.00 12.78 8.24
N LYS A 28 3.82 13.91 7.54
CA LYS A 28 3.15 15.09 8.09
C LYS A 28 1.64 14.92 7.86
N LEU A 29 0.84 15.09 8.92
CA LEU A 29 -0.62 15.19 8.84
C LEU A 29 -0.98 16.39 7.95
N GLY A 30 -1.13 16.17 6.64
CA GLY A 30 -1.30 17.21 5.62
C GLY A 30 -0.71 16.85 4.25
N ALA A 31 0.21 15.88 4.19
CA ALA A 31 0.70 15.33 2.93
C ALA A 31 -0.28 14.24 2.42
N VAL A 32 -1.34 14.67 1.74
CA VAL A 32 -2.44 13.82 1.26
C VAL A 32 -1.93 12.63 0.42
N GLU A 33 -0.92 12.87 -0.43
CA GLU A 33 -0.27 11.84 -1.26
C GLU A 33 0.36 10.71 -0.44
N LEU A 34 1.01 11.04 0.68
CA LEU A 34 1.73 10.05 1.52
C LEU A 34 0.75 9.17 2.32
N MET A 35 -0.37 9.76 2.76
CA MET A 35 -1.43 9.03 3.44
C MET A 35 -2.22 8.13 2.50
N ALA A 36 -2.37 8.51 1.23
CA ALA A 36 -3.04 7.69 0.23
C ALA A 36 -2.32 6.36 0.01
N ASN A 37 -0.99 6.39 -0.16
CA ASN A 37 -0.16 5.19 -0.33
C ASN A 37 -0.22 4.25 0.88
N LEU A 38 -0.18 4.81 2.10
CA LEU A 38 -0.36 4.02 3.32
C LEU A 38 -1.72 3.34 3.37
N VAL A 39 -2.80 4.09 3.15
CA VAL A 39 -4.17 3.54 3.26
C VAL A 39 -4.46 2.52 2.15
N LEU A 40 -3.90 2.72 0.95
CA LEU A 40 -4.16 1.88 -0.23
C LEU A 40 -3.85 0.40 0.01
N PHE A 41 -2.76 0.09 0.71
CA PHE A 41 -2.32 -1.29 0.93
C PHE A 41 -2.93 -1.97 2.17
N VAL A 42 -3.61 -1.22 3.06
CA VAL A 42 -4.22 -1.78 4.27
C VAL A 42 -5.37 -2.76 3.94
N PRO A 43 -6.42 -2.38 3.17
CA PRO A 43 -7.52 -3.31 2.86
C PRO A 43 -7.10 -4.58 2.11
N PRO A 44 -6.30 -4.53 1.03
CA PRO A 44 -5.92 -5.75 0.32
C PRO A 44 -5.02 -6.66 1.18
N ALA A 45 -4.08 -6.10 1.95
CA ALA A 45 -3.24 -6.90 2.84
C ALA A 45 -4.05 -7.60 3.95
N LEU A 46 -5.05 -6.91 4.49
CA LEU A 46 -6.00 -7.51 5.43
C LEU A 46 -6.81 -8.63 4.79
N LEU A 47 -7.52 -8.33 3.70
CA LEU A 47 -8.46 -9.25 3.07
C LEU A 47 -7.77 -10.50 2.51
N PHE A 48 -6.69 -10.33 1.75
CA PHE A 48 -5.92 -11.47 1.24
C PHE A 48 -5.20 -12.21 2.37
N GLY A 49 -4.71 -11.51 3.39
CA GLY A 49 -4.07 -12.12 4.55
C GLY A 49 -5.01 -13.07 5.30
N VAL A 50 -6.27 -12.66 5.48
CA VAL A 50 -7.33 -13.48 6.09
C VAL A 50 -7.77 -14.60 5.14
N ALA A 51 -8.07 -14.28 3.88
CA ALA A 51 -8.58 -15.23 2.90
C ALA A 51 -7.59 -16.37 2.63
N LEU A 52 -6.31 -16.05 2.44
CA LEU A 52 -5.24 -17.03 2.20
C LEU A 52 -4.69 -17.63 3.49
N ARG A 53 -5.04 -17.08 4.66
CA ARG A 53 -4.48 -17.42 5.98
C ARG A 53 -2.95 -17.32 6.04
N ARG A 54 -2.35 -16.50 5.16
CA ARG A 54 -0.89 -16.33 5.00
C ARG A 54 -0.52 -14.84 5.00
N PRO A 55 -0.75 -14.11 6.11
CA PRO A 55 -0.56 -12.66 6.17
C PRO A 55 0.90 -12.22 5.87
N LEU A 56 1.90 -13.01 6.27
CA LEU A 56 3.30 -12.71 5.95
C LEU A 56 3.63 -12.83 4.47
N LEU A 57 3.05 -13.82 3.77
CA LEU A 57 3.25 -13.99 2.33
C LEU A 57 2.59 -12.84 1.57
N VAL A 58 1.40 -12.43 2.00
CA VAL A 58 0.70 -11.27 1.45
C VAL A 58 1.48 -9.98 1.69
N LEU A 59 2.08 -9.79 2.87
CA LEU A 59 2.95 -8.65 3.15
C LEU A 59 4.14 -8.58 2.18
N VAL A 60 4.86 -9.70 2.00
CA VAL A 60 6.00 -9.78 1.07
C VAL A 60 5.54 -9.49 -0.36
N GLY A 61 4.43 -10.09 -0.79
CA GLY A 61 3.86 -9.87 -2.11
C GLY A 61 3.43 -8.41 -2.33
N ALA A 62 2.82 -7.77 -1.33
CA ALA A 62 2.42 -6.38 -1.36
C ALA A 62 3.62 -5.42 -1.46
N SER A 63 4.66 -5.64 -0.66
CA SER A 63 5.88 -4.83 -0.72
C SER A 63 6.61 -5.02 -2.06
N ALA A 64 6.69 -6.25 -2.56
CA ALA A 64 7.27 -6.55 -3.87
C ALA A 64 6.47 -5.90 -5.02
N ALA A 65 5.13 -5.94 -4.96
CA ALA A 65 4.28 -5.27 -5.93
C ALA A 65 4.48 -3.75 -5.91
N SER A 66 4.61 -3.15 -4.72
CA SER A 66 4.92 -1.72 -4.61
C SER A 66 6.31 -1.39 -5.17
N ALA A 67 7.32 -2.22 -4.92
CA ALA A 67 8.65 -2.02 -5.48
C ALA A 67 8.64 -2.14 -7.02
N LEU A 68 7.87 -3.09 -7.56
CA LEU A 68 7.68 -3.22 -9.01
C LEU A 68 7.03 -1.97 -9.61
N ILE A 69 6.02 -1.41 -8.96
CA ILE A 69 5.36 -0.16 -9.38
C ILE A 69 6.37 1.00 -9.43
N GLU A 70 7.23 1.14 -8.42
CA GLU A 70 8.29 2.15 -8.39
C GLU A 70 9.32 1.93 -9.51
N VAL A 71 9.75 0.70 -9.75
CA VAL A 71 10.67 0.35 -10.83
C VAL A 71 10.06 0.70 -12.20
N LEU A 72 8.79 0.38 -12.41
CA LEU A 72 8.09 0.75 -13.64
C LEU A 72 8.01 2.26 -13.80
N GLN A 73 7.75 3.01 -12.73
CA GLN A 73 7.73 4.48 -12.74
C GLN A 73 9.11 5.09 -13.00
N ALA A 74 10.20 4.42 -12.61
CA ALA A 74 11.57 4.85 -12.92
C ALA A 74 11.86 4.83 -14.43
N PHE A 75 11.20 3.95 -15.19
CA PHE A 75 11.36 3.84 -16.65
C PHE A 75 10.21 4.50 -17.44
N ALA A 76 9.04 4.68 -16.83
CA ALA A 76 7.85 5.25 -17.45
C ALA A 76 7.55 6.69 -16.97
N THR A 77 8.59 7.52 -16.86
CA THR A 77 8.48 8.92 -16.41
C THR A 77 7.56 9.78 -17.29
N THR A 78 7.25 9.33 -18.51
CA THR A 78 6.27 9.93 -19.43
C THR A 78 4.84 9.97 -18.88
N LEU A 79 4.54 9.23 -17.81
CA LEU A 79 3.26 9.28 -17.10
C LEU A 79 3.12 10.48 -16.15
N GLY A 80 4.13 11.36 -16.09
CA GLY A 80 4.08 12.57 -15.26
C GLY A 80 4.41 12.33 -13.78
N ARG A 81 4.95 11.16 -13.45
CA ARG A 81 5.34 10.76 -12.08
C ARG A 81 6.72 10.11 -12.10
N SER A 82 7.56 10.48 -11.14
CA SER A 82 8.88 9.88 -10.93
C SER A 82 8.82 8.86 -9.79
N CYS A 83 9.67 7.84 -9.86
CA CYS A 83 9.86 6.89 -8.76
C CYS A 83 10.25 7.61 -7.46
N SER A 84 9.71 7.13 -6.32
CA SER A 84 9.92 7.67 -4.98
C SER A 84 10.07 6.53 -3.96
N THR A 85 11.20 6.49 -3.26
CA THR A 85 11.41 5.50 -2.19
C THR A 85 10.40 5.67 -1.04
N ASN A 86 9.90 6.89 -0.84
CA ASN A 86 8.83 7.16 0.13
C ASN A 86 7.53 6.43 -0.23
N ASP A 87 7.16 6.37 -1.51
CA ASP A 87 5.91 5.71 -1.94
C ASP A 87 5.96 4.21 -1.64
N TRP A 88 7.10 3.57 -1.91
CA TRP A 88 7.35 2.19 -1.51
C TRP A 88 7.29 1.98 0.01
N LEU A 89 7.88 2.90 0.79
CA LEU A 89 7.85 2.85 2.25
C LEU A 89 6.42 2.92 2.78
N TYR A 90 5.62 3.89 2.33
CA TYR A 90 4.24 4.07 2.81
C TYR A 90 3.33 2.90 2.43
N ASN A 91 3.43 2.41 1.20
CA ASN A 91 2.72 1.21 0.76
C ASN A 91 3.09 -0.01 1.62
N THR A 92 4.39 -0.18 1.92
CA THR A 92 4.87 -1.27 2.77
C THR A 92 4.36 -1.13 4.20
N LEU A 93 4.33 0.08 4.77
CA LEU A 93 3.75 0.34 6.10
C LEU A 93 2.24 0.04 6.12
N GLY A 94 1.51 0.43 5.07
CA GLY A 94 0.11 0.06 4.88
C GLY A 94 -0.10 -1.46 4.88
N ALA A 95 0.74 -2.18 4.14
CA ALA A 95 0.71 -3.64 4.09
C ALA A 95 1.02 -4.27 5.46
N VAL A 96 1.98 -3.72 6.22
CA VAL A 96 2.29 -4.16 7.60
C VAL A 96 1.07 -4.02 8.50
N LEU A 97 0.40 -2.87 8.46
CA LEU A 97 -0.82 -2.61 9.24
C LEU A 97 -1.93 -3.61 8.88
N GLY A 98 -2.22 -3.78 7.58
CA GLY A 98 -3.22 -4.74 7.12
C GLY A 98 -2.90 -6.19 7.51
N ALA A 99 -1.64 -6.60 7.38
CA ALA A 99 -1.18 -7.93 7.78
C ALA A 99 -1.27 -8.14 9.31
N ALA A 100 -0.96 -7.13 10.12
CA ALA A 100 -1.10 -7.19 11.58
C ALA A 100 -2.55 -7.40 12.00
N VAL A 101 -3.48 -6.66 11.39
CA VAL A 101 -4.93 -6.86 11.63
C VAL A 101 -5.38 -8.25 11.17
N ALA A 102 -4.89 -8.74 10.03
CA ALA A 102 -5.19 -10.10 9.56
C ALA A 102 -4.72 -11.18 10.55
N VAL A 103 -3.50 -11.06 11.09
CA VAL A 103 -2.99 -11.96 12.13
C VAL A 103 -3.89 -11.93 13.36
N ALA A 104 -4.28 -10.74 13.83
CA ALA A 104 -5.16 -10.59 14.99
C ALA A 104 -6.52 -11.26 14.75
N ALA A 105 -7.14 -11.04 13.58
CA ALA A 105 -8.41 -11.65 13.21
C ALA A 105 -8.32 -13.19 13.17
N LEU A 106 -7.25 -13.74 12.56
CA LEU A 106 -7.03 -15.18 12.51
C LEU A 106 -6.83 -15.78 13.90
N ARG A 107 -6.08 -15.11 14.80
CA ARG A 107 -5.89 -15.56 16.18
C ARG A 107 -7.20 -15.54 16.97
N ALA A 108 -7.98 -14.47 16.87
CA ALA A 108 -9.29 -14.36 17.51
C ALA A 108 -10.25 -15.47 17.04
N SER A 109 -10.30 -15.74 15.73
CA SER A 109 -11.15 -16.80 15.17
C SER A 109 -10.81 -18.20 15.72
N ARG A 110 -9.52 -18.48 15.93
CA ARG A 110 -9.06 -19.75 16.52
C ARG A 110 -9.45 -19.85 18.00
N ALA A 111 -9.27 -18.77 18.78
CA ALA A 111 -9.62 -18.74 20.19
C ALA A 111 -11.13 -18.96 20.41
N ILE A 112 -11.97 -18.30 19.62
CA ILE A 112 -13.43 -18.46 19.68
C ILE A 112 -13.85 -19.89 19.30
N GLY A 113 -13.19 -20.50 18.31
CA GLY A 113 -13.44 -21.89 17.91
C GLY A 113 -13.14 -22.90 19.03
N VAL A 114 -12.04 -22.71 19.76
CA VAL A 114 -11.66 -23.55 20.92
C VAL A 114 -12.69 -23.44 22.04
N GLN A 115 -13.12 -22.22 22.38
CA GLN A 115 -14.11 -22.01 23.47
C GLN A 115 -15.46 -22.68 23.17
N ARG A 116 -15.94 -22.62 21.92
CA ARG A 116 -17.18 -23.30 21.51
C ARG A 116 -17.10 -24.82 21.64
N ALA A 117 -15.93 -25.41 21.40
CA ALA A 117 -15.74 -26.86 21.58
C ALA A 117 -15.74 -27.28 23.06
N SER A 118 -15.29 -26.41 23.97
CA SER A 118 -15.23 -26.72 25.41
C SER A 118 -16.56 -26.51 26.16
N GLY A 119 -17.41 -25.57 25.73
CA GLY A 119 -18.68 -25.24 26.41
C GLY A 119 -19.93 -26.01 25.98
N GLY A 120 -19.79 -27.05 25.14
CA GLY A 120 -20.88 -27.86 24.61
C GLY A 120 -21.19 -29.16 25.37
N HIS A 121 -20.71 -29.31 26.62
CA HIS A 121 -20.98 -30.46 27.48
C HIS A 121 -21.99 -30.11 28.57
#